data_AF-A0AAU6AHC1-F1
#
_entry.id   AF-A0AAU6AHC1-F1
#
_cell.length_a   1.000
_cell.length_b   1.000
_cell.length_c   1.000
_cell.angle_alpha   90.00
_cell.angle_beta   90.00
_cell.angle_gamma   90.00
#
_symmetry.space_group_name_H-M   'P 1'
#
loop_
_entity.id
_entity.type
_entity.pdbx_description
1 polymer ?
#
loop_
_entity_poly.entity_id
_entity_poly.type
_entity_poly.pdbx_seq_one_letter_code
_entity_poly.pdbx_strand_id
1 'polypeptide(L)'
;MVSAKQAQYMERGKPARRPELLNQDDHVILSTYGSEYRGIVQYYLMAGDVFRLARLQWVMETSMLMTLANKHRSTVSTMARKYAATIETPHGPRKCFEARVERTGRKPLVGRFGGIPLRRNTKTVITDRRLAPVNTKRKELVTRLLAGRCESCGRIDEVEAHHVAKLADLARPDNRPPWADLMAARHRKTLVVCESCHADIHGKKPVPALKE
;
A
#
# COMPACT_ATOMS: atom_id res chain seq x y z
N MET A 1 -10.02 20.64 15.69
CA MET A 1 -8.79 20.27 14.92
C MET A 1 -8.62 18.77 14.75
N VAL A 2 -8.51 17.96 15.82
CA VAL A 2 -8.40 16.49 15.70
C VAL A 2 -9.59 15.86 14.97
N SER A 3 -10.82 16.34 15.23
CA SER A 3 -12.04 15.87 14.53
C SER A 3 -12.02 16.13 13.02
N ALA A 4 -11.37 17.21 12.58
CA ALA A 4 -11.24 17.51 11.14
C ALA A 4 -10.26 16.55 10.45
N LYS A 5 -9.22 16.08 11.15
CA LYS A 5 -8.34 15.02 10.66
C LYS A 5 -9.04 13.66 10.65
N GLN A 6 -9.89 13.37 11.64
CA GLN A 6 -10.70 12.15 11.66
C GLN A 6 -11.66 12.06 10.47
N ALA A 7 -12.24 13.18 10.04
CA ALA A 7 -13.19 13.22 8.91
C ALA A 7 -12.61 12.65 7.61
N GLN A 8 -11.29 12.72 7.38
CA GLN A 8 -10.65 12.15 6.20
C GLN A 8 -10.66 10.62 6.16
N TYR A 9 -10.87 9.97 7.30
CA TYR A 9 -10.88 8.51 7.46
C TYR A 9 -12.27 7.98 7.81
N MET A 10 -13.28 8.85 7.77
CA MET A 10 -14.64 8.53 8.17
C MET A 10 -15.62 8.85 7.04
N GLU A 11 -16.60 7.98 6.87
CA GLU A 11 -17.75 8.19 6.00
C GLU A 11 -19.01 8.01 6.84
N ARG A 12 -19.94 8.99 6.79
CA ARG A 12 -21.19 8.98 7.58
C ARG A 12 -20.95 8.74 9.08
N GLY A 13 -19.89 9.32 9.64
CA GLY A 13 -19.58 9.21 11.07
C GLY A 13 -18.97 7.87 11.51
N LYS A 14 -18.64 6.97 10.58
CA LYS A 14 -17.98 5.69 10.87
C LYS A 14 -16.63 5.62 10.14
N PRO A 15 -15.61 4.93 10.68
CA PRO A 15 -14.39 4.66 9.93
C PRO A 15 -14.71 3.99 8.59
N ALA A 16 -14.07 4.45 7.52
CA ALA A 16 -14.35 3.99 6.17
C ALA A 16 -13.07 3.61 5.44
N ARG A 17 -13.19 2.74 4.43
CA ARG A 17 -12.07 2.37 3.56
C ARG A 17 -11.68 3.53 2.64
N ARG A 18 -10.40 3.60 2.26
CA ARG A 18 -9.88 4.57 1.29
C ARG A 18 -9.71 3.93 -0.09
N PRO A 19 -10.66 4.14 -1.03
CA PRO A 19 -10.60 3.48 -2.34
C PRO A 19 -9.38 3.91 -3.16
N GLU A 20 -8.82 5.09 -2.93
CA GLU A 20 -7.66 5.60 -3.68
C GLU A 20 -6.39 4.78 -3.44
N LEU A 21 -6.33 4.05 -2.31
CA LEU A 21 -5.17 3.26 -1.91
C LEU A 21 -5.26 1.78 -2.32
N LEU A 22 -6.41 1.32 -2.87
CA LEU A 22 -6.64 -0.10 -3.14
C LEU A 22 -5.65 -0.72 -4.13
N ASN A 23 -5.15 0.06 -5.08
CA ASN A 23 -4.20 -0.44 -6.10
C ASN A 23 -2.76 -0.53 -5.56
N GLN A 24 -2.44 0.22 -4.50
CA GLN A 24 -1.10 0.31 -3.93
C GLN A 24 -0.68 -0.98 -3.23
N ASP A 25 0.62 -1.24 -3.14
CA ASP A 25 1.16 -2.37 -2.37
C ASP A 25 0.85 -2.23 -0.88
N ASP A 26 0.73 -3.36 -0.16
CA ASP A 26 0.33 -3.36 1.26
C ASP A 26 1.28 -2.53 2.14
N HIS A 27 2.59 -2.61 1.88
CA HIS A 27 3.59 -1.81 2.60
C HIS A 27 3.44 -0.31 2.32
N VAL A 28 3.01 0.09 1.12
CA VAL A 28 2.74 1.50 0.78
C VAL A 28 1.49 1.99 1.51
N ILE A 29 0.43 1.17 1.57
CA ILE A 29 -0.79 1.50 2.33
C ILE A 29 -0.43 1.75 3.80
N LEU A 30 0.24 0.79 4.45
CA LEU A 30 0.67 0.90 5.85
C LEU A 30 1.60 2.09 6.09
N SER A 31 2.57 2.30 5.20
CA SER A 31 3.49 3.45 5.25
C SER A 31 2.74 4.79 5.15
N THR A 32 1.75 4.88 4.27
CA THR A 32 0.96 6.11 4.05
C THR A 32 0.21 6.49 5.32
N TYR A 33 -0.62 5.58 5.86
CA TYR A 33 -1.33 5.82 7.13
C TYR A 33 -0.35 6.09 8.28
N GLY A 34 0.77 5.36 8.34
CA GLY A 34 1.78 5.53 9.37
C GLY A 34 2.46 6.89 9.35
N SER A 35 2.79 7.40 8.16
CA SER A 35 3.39 8.72 7.97
C SER A 35 2.43 9.85 8.32
N GLU A 36 1.16 9.75 7.89
CA GLU A 36 0.10 10.69 8.22
C GLU A 36 -0.12 10.74 9.74
N TYR A 37 -0.27 9.57 10.39
CA TYR A 37 -0.46 9.49 11.84
C TYR A 37 0.75 10.02 12.61
N ARG A 38 1.97 9.63 12.21
CA ARG A 38 3.21 10.11 12.84
C ARG A 38 3.32 11.63 12.77
N GLY A 39 3.00 12.23 11.62
CA GLY A 39 3.01 13.69 11.45
C GLY A 39 2.05 14.38 12.41
N ILE A 40 0.82 13.85 12.56
CA ILE A 40 -0.17 14.40 13.50
C ILE A 40 0.29 14.24 14.94
N VAL A 41 0.75 13.06 15.33
CA VAL A 41 1.22 12.80 16.70
C VAL A 41 2.40 13.70 17.04
N GLN A 42 3.37 13.85 16.14
CA GLN A 42 4.53 14.72 16.34
C GLN A 42 4.13 16.17 16.58
N TYR A 43 3.16 16.68 15.80
CA TYR A 43 2.65 18.05 15.94
C TYR A 43 1.98 18.28 17.32
N TYR A 44 1.22 17.29 17.81
CA TYR A 44 0.49 17.40 19.07
C TYR A 44 1.25 16.86 20.30
N LEU A 45 2.49 16.37 20.16
CA LEU A 45 3.20 15.69 21.25
C LEU A 45 3.52 16.60 22.45
N MET A 46 3.58 17.92 22.24
CA MET A 46 3.75 18.90 23.32
C MET A 46 2.45 19.31 24.01
N ALA A 47 1.30 19.02 23.40
CA ALA A 47 -0.01 19.39 23.93
C ALA A 47 -0.31 18.64 25.24
N GLY A 48 -1.14 19.22 26.11
CA GLY A 48 -1.58 18.54 27.35
C GLY A 48 -2.56 17.40 27.09
N ASP A 49 -3.25 17.41 25.95
CA ASP A 49 -4.35 16.50 25.63
C ASP A 49 -3.99 15.42 24.59
N VAL A 50 -2.70 15.02 24.52
CA VAL A 50 -2.18 13.98 23.61
C VAL A 50 -2.99 12.67 23.70
N PHE A 51 -3.54 12.36 24.87
CA PHE A 51 -4.38 11.17 25.08
C PHE A 51 -5.60 11.12 24.15
N ARG A 52 -6.13 12.28 23.70
CA ARG A 52 -7.26 12.36 22.76
C ARG A 52 -6.91 11.79 21.38
N LEU A 53 -5.62 11.69 21.04
CA LEU A 53 -5.16 11.07 19.81
C LEU A 53 -5.40 9.55 19.80
N ALA A 54 -5.67 8.91 20.93
CA ALA A 54 -6.05 7.50 20.97
C ALA A 54 -7.31 7.23 20.12
N ARG A 55 -8.29 8.14 20.15
CA ARG A 55 -9.48 8.05 19.29
C ARG A 55 -9.12 8.17 17.82
N LEU A 56 -8.24 9.11 17.46
CA LEU A 56 -7.75 9.23 16.08
C LEU A 56 -7.01 7.98 15.63
N GLN A 57 -6.15 7.42 16.48
CA GLN A 57 -5.44 6.17 16.22
C GLN A 57 -6.43 5.06 15.88
N TRP A 58 -7.46 4.87 16.70
CA TRP A 58 -8.48 3.85 16.49
C TRP A 58 -9.24 4.05 15.17
N VAL A 59 -9.62 5.28 14.83
CA VAL A 59 -10.29 5.59 13.55
C VAL A 59 -9.38 5.26 12.36
N MET A 60 -8.12 5.71 12.38
CA MET A 60 -7.15 5.47 11.31
C MET A 60 -6.80 3.99 11.18
N GLU A 61 -6.62 3.29 12.30
CA GLU A 61 -6.37 1.85 12.34
C GLU A 61 -7.52 1.07 11.69
N THR A 62 -8.75 1.39 12.07
CA THR A 62 -9.95 0.74 11.53
C THR A 62 -10.09 1.01 10.03
N SER A 63 -9.94 2.26 9.61
CA SER A 63 -9.98 2.68 8.20
C SER A 63 -8.91 1.97 7.34
N MET A 64 -7.69 1.88 7.85
CA MET A 64 -6.58 1.17 7.22
C MET A 64 -6.87 -0.33 7.05
N LEU A 65 -7.31 -0.98 8.13
CA LEU A 65 -7.63 -2.41 8.09
C LEU A 65 -8.84 -2.72 7.20
N MET A 66 -9.85 -1.83 7.15
CA MET A 66 -10.96 -1.94 6.20
C MET A 66 -10.48 -1.82 4.75
N THR A 67 -9.51 -0.95 4.49
CA THR A 67 -8.90 -0.80 3.16
C THR A 67 -8.16 -2.08 2.74
N LEU A 68 -7.34 -2.64 3.63
CA LEU A 68 -6.63 -3.91 3.40
C LEU A 68 -7.60 -5.08 3.25
N ALA A 69 -8.63 -5.14 4.09
CA ALA A 69 -9.66 -6.19 4.04
C ALA A 69 -10.40 -6.17 2.71
N ASN A 70 -10.76 -4.98 2.21
CA ASN A 70 -11.40 -4.85 0.91
C ASN A 70 -10.49 -5.27 -0.24
N LYS A 71 -9.21 -4.87 -0.21
CA LYS A 71 -8.20 -5.27 -1.21
C LYS A 71 -8.05 -6.79 -1.31
N HIS A 72 -7.93 -7.46 -0.17
CA HIS A 72 -7.69 -8.90 -0.08
C HIS A 72 -8.97 -9.74 0.01
N ARG A 73 -10.16 -9.13 -0.18
CA ARG A 73 -11.49 -9.76 -0.01
C ARG A 73 -11.60 -10.58 1.28
N SER A 74 -11.07 -10.02 2.37
CA SER A 74 -11.00 -10.67 3.68
C SER A 74 -11.72 -9.83 4.73
N THR A 75 -11.66 -10.27 5.98
CA THR A 75 -12.21 -9.53 7.12
C THR A 75 -11.14 -8.64 7.76
N VAL A 76 -11.60 -7.58 8.43
CA VAL A 76 -10.74 -6.66 9.20
C VAL A 76 -9.91 -7.43 10.24
N SER A 77 -10.51 -8.41 10.92
CA SER A 77 -9.84 -9.23 11.93
C SER A 77 -8.72 -10.09 11.36
N THR A 78 -8.92 -10.69 10.18
CA THR A 78 -7.88 -11.47 9.50
C THR A 78 -6.70 -10.59 9.09
N MET A 79 -6.97 -9.42 8.53
CA MET A 79 -5.91 -8.46 8.19
C MET A 79 -5.19 -7.93 9.44
N ALA A 80 -5.92 -7.67 10.52
CA ALA A 80 -5.34 -7.23 11.78
C ALA A 80 -4.36 -8.28 12.35
N ARG A 81 -4.70 -9.57 12.26
CA ARG A 81 -3.81 -10.66 12.68
C ARG A 81 -2.61 -10.80 11.75
N LYS A 82 -2.83 -10.73 10.43
CA LYS A 82 -1.78 -10.90 9.40
C LYS A 82 -0.65 -9.87 9.54
N TYR A 83 -0.99 -8.61 9.78
CA TYR A 83 -0.01 -7.52 9.87
C TYR A 83 0.37 -7.16 11.31
N ALA A 84 -0.11 -7.90 12.33
CA ALA A 84 0.23 -7.60 13.71
C ALA A 84 1.74 -7.76 13.95
N ALA A 85 2.36 -6.73 14.50
CA ALA A 85 3.76 -6.75 14.89
C ALA A 85 3.93 -6.06 16.25
N THR A 86 4.97 -6.44 16.97
CA THR A 86 5.35 -5.78 18.23
C THR A 86 6.68 -5.08 18.02
N ILE A 87 6.76 -3.82 18.41
CA ILE A 87 8.01 -3.06 18.37
C ILE A 87 8.44 -2.70 19.77
N GLU A 88 9.74 -2.74 20.01
CA GLU A 88 10.32 -2.19 21.22
C GLU A 88 10.39 -0.67 21.10
N THR A 89 9.83 0.01 22.09
CA THR A 89 9.98 1.45 22.26
C THR A 89 10.76 1.71 23.53
N PRO A 90 11.39 2.89 23.71
CA PRO A 90 12.05 3.26 24.98
C PRO A 90 11.14 3.18 26.22
N HIS A 91 9.83 3.02 26.01
CA HIS A 91 8.81 2.92 27.06
C HIS A 91 8.11 1.54 27.06
N GLY A 92 8.78 0.50 26.54
CA GLY A 92 8.28 -0.88 26.50
C GLY A 92 7.74 -1.32 25.14
N PRO A 93 7.37 -2.60 25.01
CA PRO A 93 6.83 -3.16 23.78
C PRO A 93 5.46 -2.56 23.45
N ARG A 94 5.24 -2.24 22.18
CA ARG A 94 3.96 -1.74 21.67
C ARG A 94 3.51 -2.49 20.43
N LYS A 95 2.22 -2.79 20.39
CA LYS A 95 1.56 -3.33 19.20
C LYS A 95 1.54 -2.29 18.08
N CYS A 96 1.85 -2.74 16.88
CA CYS A 96 1.79 -1.98 15.66
C CYS A 96 1.35 -2.90 14.51
N PHE A 97 1.17 -2.32 13.33
CA PHE A 97 0.93 -3.08 12.11
C PHE A 97 2.08 -2.85 11.14
N GLU A 98 2.62 -3.94 10.59
CA GLU A 98 3.78 -3.90 9.73
C GLU A 98 3.63 -4.84 8.53
N ALA A 99 4.04 -4.36 7.36
CA ALA A 99 4.24 -5.18 6.16
C ALA A 99 5.66 -4.97 5.64
N ARG A 100 6.34 -6.08 5.36
CA ARG A 100 7.70 -6.11 4.82
C ARG A 100 7.70 -6.67 3.41
N VAL A 101 8.47 -6.05 2.53
CA VAL A 101 8.79 -6.56 1.21
C VAL A 101 10.30 -6.65 1.09
N GLU A 102 10.80 -7.89 1.02
CA GLU A 102 12.22 -8.17 0.83
C GLU A 102 12.69 -7.77 -0.57
N ARG A 103 13.91 -7.26 -0.67
CA ARG A 103 14.54 -6.85 -1.94
C ARG A 103 15.94 -7.42 -2.02
N THR A 104 16.25 -8.15 -3.09
CA THR A 104 17.58 -8.69 -3.33
C THR A 104 18.62 -7.57 -3.36
N GLY A 105 19.60 -7.61 -2.46
CA GLY A 105 20.70 -6.65 -2.38
C GLY A 105 20.33 -5.24 -1.90
N ARG A 106 19.11 -5.00 -1.38
CA ARG A 106 18.68 -3.69 -0.84
C ARG A 106 17.97 -3.86 0.49
N LYS A 107 17.89 -2.78 1.27
CA LYS A 107 17.11 -2.78 2.51
C LYS A 107 15.63 -3.11 2.20
N PRO A 108 14.98 -3.95 3.01
CA PRO A 108 13.58 -4.30 2.81
C PRO A 108 12.70 -3.05 2.92
N LEU A 109 11.63 -3.02 2.13
CA LEU A 109 10.63 -1.97 2.24
C LEU A 109 9.69 -2.32 3.39
N VAL A 110 9.65 -1.46 4.41
CA VAL A 110 8.84 -1.66 5.60
C VAL A 110 7.79 -0.56 5.68
N GLY A 111 6.52 -0.96 5.59
CA GLY A 111 5.38 -0.09 5.89
C GLY A 111 4.91 -0.34 7.31
N ARG A 112 4.82 0.71 8.13
CA ARG A 112 4.42 0.57 9.55
C ARG A 112 3.40 1.62 9.96
N PHE A 113 2.36 1.18 10.67
CA PHE A 113 1.38 2.02 11.36
C PHE A 113 1.36 1.73 12.86
N GLY A 114 1.25 2.78 13.68
CA GLY A 114 1.22 2.66 15.15
C GLY A 114 2.60 2.57 15.80
N GLY A 115 2.65 2.05 17.03
CA GLY A 115 3.89 1.93 17.80
C GLY A 115 4.47 3.25 18.34
N ILE A 116 3.73 4.36 18.22
CA ILE A 116 4.16 5.67 18.71
C ILE A 116 3.61 5.87 20.12
N PRO A 117 4.44 6.18 21.13
CA PRO A 117 3.95 6.49 22.47
C PRO A 117 3.17 7.81 22.47
N LEU A 118 1.89 7.76 22.84
CA LEU A 118 1.06 8.94 23.09
C LEU A 118 1.36 9.53 24.48
N ARG A 119 2.61 9.96 24.69
CA ARG A 119 3.06 10.62 25.92
C ARG A 119 3.54 12.01 25.60
N ARG A 120 3.16 12.96 26.44
CA ARG A 120 3.61 14.34 26.29
C ARG A 120 5.14 14.38 26.34
N ASN A 121 5.75 15.02 25.36
CA ASN A 121 7.19 15.24 25.32
C ASN A 121 7.47 16.70 25.00
N THR A 122 7.83 17.47 26.03
CA THR A 122 8.12 18.91 25.92
C THR A 122 9.45 19.20 25.21
N LYS A 123 10.33 18.19 25.06
CA LYS A 123 11.62 18.33 24.35
C LYS A 123 11.51 18.02 22.86
N THR A 124 10.29 17.81 22.35
CA THR A 124 10.06 17.45 20.96
C THR A 124 10.26 18.67 20.05
N VAL A 125 11.22 18.57 19.14
CA VAL A 125 11.39 19.55 18.06
C VAL A 125 10.23 19.38 17.08
N ILE A 126 9.32 20.36 17.03
CA ILE A 126 8.34 20.45 15.95
C ILE A 126 9.12 20.83 14.70
N THR A 127 9.35 19.86 13.83
CA THR A 127 9.73 20.17 12.46
C THR A 127 8.45 20.48 11.70
N ASP A 128 8.10 21.76 11.57
CA ASP A 128 7.00 22.20 10.69
C ASP A 128 7.45 22.09 9.23
N ARG A 129 7.67 20.85 8.81
CA ARG A 129 7.93 20.55 7.42
C ARG A 129 6.58 20.69 6.73
N ARG A 130 6.44 21.68 5.83
CA ARG A 130 5.42 21.60 4.78
C ARG A 130 5.57 20.23 4.15
N LEU A 131 4.65 19.32 4.45
CA LEU A 131 4.59 18.04 3.79
C LEU A 131 4.41 18.40 2.32
N ALA A 132 5.45 18.20 1.51
CA ALA A 132 5.28 18.19 0.06
C ALA A 132 4.09 17.25 -0.18
N PRO A 133 3.07 17.66 -0.93
CA PRO A 133 1.90 16.82 -1.16
C PRO A 133 2.44 15.46 -1.60
N VAL A 134 2.21 14.43 -0.77
CA VAL A 134 2.54 13.06 -1.17
C VAL A 134 1.74 12.89 -2.44
N ASN A 135 2.44 12.86 -3.57
CA ASN A 135 1.82 12.83 -4.88
C ASN A 135 1.27 11.40 -5.08
N THR A 136 0.22 11.09 -4.34
CA THR A 136 -0.57 9.86 -4.45
C THR A 136 -1.37 9.84 -5.75
N LYS A 137 -1.41 10.97 -6.48
CA LYS A 137 -2.02 11.05 -7.81
C LYS A 137 -1.11 10.35 -8.84
N ARG A 138 -1.44 9.07 -9.05
CA ARG A 138 -1.28 8.33 -10.31
C ARG A 138 0.14 8.14 -10.86
N LYS A 139 1.00 7.33 -10.25
CA LYS A 139 2.14 6.77 -10.98
C LYS A 139 2.53 5.35 -10.58
N GLU A 140 1.66 4.50 -10.02
CA GLU A 140 2.10 3.11 -9.80
C GLU A 140 2.38 2.42 -11.14
N LEU A 141 1.44 2.47 -12.09
CA LEU A 141 1.66 1.96 -13.44
C LEU A 141 2.81 2.68 -14.15
N VAL A 142 2.86 4.02 -14.07
CA VAL A 142 3.94 4.81 -14.70
C VAL A 142 5.31 4.44 -14.11
N THR A 143 5.41 4.25 -12.79
CA THR A 143 6.67 3.84 -12.13
C THR A 143 7.05 2.41 -12.54
N ARG A 144 6.07 1.52 -12.70
CA ARG A 144 6.30 0.15 -13.19
C ARG A 144 6.75 0.14 -14.65
N LEU A 145 6.17 0.97 -15.51
CA LEU A 145 6.60 1.17 -16.90
C LEU A 145 8.02 1.77 -16.96
N LEU A 146 8.29 2.83 -16.18
CA LEU A 146 9.62 3.44 -16.11
C LEU A 146 10.69 2.53 -15.50
N ALA A 147 10.30 1.52 -14.72
CA ALA A 147 11.22 0.51 -14.23
C ALA A 147 11.72 -0.43 -15.35
N GLY A 148 11.06 -0.43 -16.52
CA GLY A 148 11.47 -1.18 -17.70
C GLY A 148 11.54 -2.69 -17.48
N ARG A 149 10.85 -3.22 -16.47
CA ARG A 149 10.99 -4.61 -16.03
C ARG A 149 9.68 -5.38 -16.25
N CYS A 150 9.76 -6.45 -17.02
CA CYS A 150 8.65 -7.38 -17.21
C CYS A 150 8.30 -8.06 -15.88
N GLU A 151 7.03 -7.98 -15.47
CA GLU A 151 6.55 -8.56 -14.21
C GLU A 151 6.28 -10.06 -14.31
N SER A 152 6.22 -10.60 -15.54
CA SER A 152 6.04 -12.03 -15.78
C SER A 152 7.38 -12.77 -15.79
N CYS A 153 8.35 -12.35 -16.63
CA CYS A 153 9.64 -13.03 -16.77
C CYS A 153 10.80 -12.35 -16.01
N GLY A 154 10.61 -11.13 -15.51
CA GLY A 154 11.61 -10.42 -14.71
C GLY A 154 12.73 -9.72 -15.51
N ARG A 155 12.77 -9.87 -16.84
CA ARG A 155 13.77 -9.23 -17.73
C ARG A 155 13.55 -7.71 -17.82
N ILE A 156 14.64 -6.97 -18.02
CA ILE A 156 14.63 -5.54 -18.29
C ILE A 156 14.64 -5.38 -19.81
N ASP A 157 13.61 -4.80 -20.38
CA ASP A 157 13.39 -4.67 -21.83
C ASP A 157 12.40 -3.53 -22.12
N GLU A 158 12.07 -3.29 -23.39
CA GLU A 158 10.92 -2.48 -23.75
C GLU A 158 9.63 -3.16 -23.26
N VAL A 159 8.83 -2.42 -22.49
CA VAL A 159 7.67 -2.96 -21.78
C VAL A 159 6.39 -2.23 -22.12
N GLU A 160 5.32 -3.00 -22.23
CA GLU A 160 3.97 -2.55 -22.50
C GLU A 160 3.04 -2.91 -21.34
N ALA A 161 1.95 -2.15 -21.18
CA ALA A 161 0.93 -2.43 -20.18
C ALA A 161 -0.17 -3.30 -20.78
N HIS A 162 -0.16 -4.59 -20.44
CA HIS A 162 -1.30 -5.48 -20.73
C HIS A 162 -2.45 -5.17 -19.76
N HIS A 163 -3.66 -4.93 -20.29
CA HIS A 163 -4.85 -4.61 -19.50
C HIS A 163 -5.99 -5.62 -19.74
N VAL A 164 -6.62 -6.09 -18.66
CA VAL A 164 -7.80 -6.97 -18.71
C VAL A 164 -9.08 -6.26 -18.26
N ALA A 165 -10.20 -6.55 -18.91
CA ALA A 165 -11.48 -5.89 -18.63
C ALA A 165 -11.95 -6.11 -17.18
N LYS A 166 -11.97 -7.38 -16.72
CA LYS A 166 -12.33 -7.74 -15.35
C LYS A 166 -11.37 -8.80 -14.80
N LEU A 167 -11.02 -8.68 -13.51
CA LEU A 167 -10.22 -9.69 -12.80
C LEU A 167 -10.95 -11.03 -12.67
N ALA A 168 -12.29 -11.03 -12.68
CA ALA A 168 -13.09 -12.25 -12.63
C ALA A 168 -12.89 -13.10 -13.89
N ASP A 169 -12.60 -12.48 -15.04
CA ASP A 169 -12.42 -13.16 -16.31
C ASP A 169 -11.13 -14.01 -16.34
N LEU A 170 -10.22 -13.77 -15.39
CA LEU A 170 -8.97 -14.55 -15.18
C LEU A 170 -9.20 -15.87 -14.42
N ALA A 171 -10.38 -16.06 -13.83
CA ALA A 171 -10.73 -17.25 -13.05
C ALA A 171 -11.26 -18.37 -13.96
N ARG A 172 -10.44 -18.89 -14.89
CA ARG A 172 -10.75 -20.14 -15.58
C ARG A 172 -10.32 -21.35 -14.72
N PRO A 173 -11.17 -22.38 -14.51
CA PRO A 173 -10.87 -23.49 -13.59
C PRO A 173 -9.75 -24.43 -14.04
N ASP A 174 -9.61 -24.68 -15.35
CA ASP A 174 -8.88 -25.90 -15.79
C ASP A 174 -7.46 -25.67 -16.34
N ASN A 175 -7.02 -24.42 -16.54
CA ASN A 175 -5.63 -24.13 -16.93
C ASN A 175 -5.31 -22.63 -16.80
N ARG A 176 -5.08 -22.13 -15.58
CA ARG A 176 -4.76 -20.72 -15.39
C ARG A 176 -3.29 -20.45 -15.75
N PRO A 177 -3.01 -19.54 -16.70
CA PRO A 177 -1.64 -19.24 -17.06
C PRO A 177 -0.93 -18.43 -15.94
N PRO A 178 0.41 -18.56 -15.78
CA PRO A 178 1.14 -17.90 -14.70
C PRO A 178 0.94 -16.38 -14.61
N TRP A 179 0.75 -15.71 -15.74
CA TRP A 179 0.48 -14.26 -15.77
C TRP A 179 -0.87 -13.90 -15.14
N ALA A 180 -1.89 -14.76 -15.29
CA ALA A 180 -3.22 -14.54 -14.72
C ALA A 180 -3.21 -14.74 -13.20
N ASP A 181 -2.40 -15.67 -12.68
CA ASP A 181 -2.16 -15.81 -11.24
C ASP A 181 -1.46 -14.60 -10.66
N LEU A 182 -0.46 -14.05 -11.35
CA LEU A 182 0.21 -12.82 -10.93
C LEU A 182 -0.77 -11.64 -10.84
N MET A 183 -1.64 -11.47 -11.84
CA MET A 183 -2.66 -10.41 -11.83
C MET A 183 -3.71 -10.62 -10.74
N ALA A 184 -4.14 -11.87 -10.52
CA ALA A 184 -5.10 -12.23 -9.48
C ALA A 184 -4.53 -12.01 -8.08
N ALA A 185 -3.31 -12.48 -7.81
CA ALA A 185 -2.62 -12.31 -6.52
C ALA A 185 -2.36 -10.84 -6.19
N ARG A 186 -2.03 -10.03 -7.21
CA ARG A 186 -1.83 -8.58 -7.04
C ARG A 186 -3.14 -7.79 -7.01
N HIS A 187 -4.26 -8.40 -7.40
CA HIS A 187 -5.55 -7.75 -7.61
C HIS A 187 -5.46 -6.52 -8.52
N ARG A 188 -4.67 -6.61 -9.60
CA ARG A 188 -4.43 -5.51 -10.55
C ARG A 188 -4.88 -5.89 -11.95
N LYS A 189 -5.64 -5.00 -12.60
CA LYS A 189 -6.08 -5.16 -14.00
C LYS A 189 -5.00 -4.87 -15.04
N THR A 190 -3.83 -4.41 -14.60
CA THR A 190 -2.69 -4.09 -15.47
C THR A 190 -1.47 -4.91 -15.08
N LEU A 191 -0.81 -5.47 -16.09
CA LEU A 191 0.45 -6.20 -15.96
C LEU A 191 1.47 -5.57 -16.90
N VAL A 192 2.66 -5.25 -16.41
CA VAL A 192 3.74 -4.69 -17.25
C VAL A 192 4.56 -5.85 -17.81
N VAL A 193 4.62 -6.00 -19.12
CA VAL A 193 5.21 -7.15 -19.82
C VAL A 193 6.08 -6.70 -20.99
N CYS A 194 7.12 -7.47 -21.30
CA CYS A 194 7.86 -7.31 -22.55
C CYS A 194 7.04 -7.83 -23.73
N GLU A 195 7.42 -7.45 -24.95
CA GLU A 195 6.72 -7.83 -26.18
C GLU A 195 6.47 -9.34 -26.28
N SER A 196 7.50 -10.17 -26.00
CA SER A 196 7.37 -11.63 -26.05
C SER A 196 6.28 -12.16 -25.11
N CYS A 197 6.26 -11.68 -23.85
CA CYS A 197 5.27 -12.09 -22.88
C CYS A 197 3.88 -11.52 -23.21
N HIS A 198 3.82 -10.34 -23.83
CA HIS A 198 2.55 -9.77 -24.29
C HIS A 198 1.94 -10.59 -25.43
N ALA A 199 2.78 -11.05 -26.35
CA ALA A 199 2.41 -11.94 -27.44
C ALA A 199 1.89 -13.30 -26.92
N ASP A 200 2.59 -13.89 -25.95
CA ASP A 200 2.18 -15.13 -25.26
C ASP A 200 0.80 -14.99 -24.57
N ILE A 201 0.53 -13.85 -23.94
CA ILE A 201 -0.77 -13.56 -23.30
C ILE A 201 -1.90 -13.51 -24.34
N HIS A 202 -1.63 -12.91 -25.50
CA HIS A 202 -2.61 -12.79 -26.58
C HIS A 202 -2.68 -14.02 -27.50
N GLY A 203 -1.84 -15.04 -27.28
CA GLY A 203 -1.75 -16.24 -28.14
C GLY A 203 -1.25 -15.93 -29.55
N LYS A 204 -0.61 -14.77 -29.77
CA LYS A 204 0.01 -14.40 -31.04
C LYS A 204 1.49 -14.77 -30.96
N LYS A 205 2.02 -15.50 -31.94
CA LYS A 205 3.49 -15.61 -32.09
C LYS A 205 4.05 -14.21 -32.35
N PRO A 206 5.24 -13.85 -31.82
CA PRO A 206 5.86 -12.57 -32.12
C PRO A 206 6.01 -12.44 -33.64
N VAL A 207 5.54 -11.31 -34.18
CA VAL A 207 5.76 -10.99 -35.59
C VAL A 207 7.25 -10.69 -35.73
N PRO A 208 8.00 -11.43 -36.55
CA PRO A 208 9.42 -11.15 -36.72
C PRO A 208 9.60 -9.72 -37.23
N ALA A 209 10.40 -8.93 -36.52
CA ALA A 209 10.76 -7.59 -36.93
C ALA A 209 11.30 -7.60 -38.38
N LEU A 210 10.70 -6.78 -39.24
CA LEU A 210 11.24 -6.48 -40.57
C LEU A 210 12.59 -5.79 -40.36
N LYS A 211 13.67 -6.47 -40.73
CA LYS A 211 14.98 -5.86 -40.88
C LYS A 211 14.96 -5.05 -42.17
N GLU A 212 15.21 -3.74 -42.05
CA GLU A 212 15.58 -2.87 -43.17
C GLU A 212 16.90 -3.31 -43.80
#